data_AF-A0A7X0X9T2-F1
#
_entry.id   AF-A0A7X0X9T2-F1
#
_cell.length_a   1.000
_cell.length_b   1.000
_cell.length_c   1.000
_cell.angle_alpha   90.00
_cell.angle_beta   90.00
_cell.angle_gamma   90.00
#
_symmetry.space_group_name_H-M   'P 1'
#
loop_
_entity.id
_entity.type
_entity.pdbx_description
1 polymer ?
#
loop_
_entity_poly.entity_id
_entity_poly.type
_entity_poly.pdbx_seq_one_letter_code
_entity_poly.pdbx_strand_id
1 'polypeptide(L)'
;MTETEKKLAEIQQQLRVINEQQETNEQDRRSLERKEQYYHEFRFRQANLFRRLDQFWYRDSEMNAFLDNHYQDLRYMDQRVIHDLEEQTEQLQKNKRQLADKEDECLHQRLTLSREVQ
;
A
#
# COMPACT_ATOMS: atom_id res chain seq x y z
N MET A 1 13.25 -20.11 36.46
CA MET A 1 13.02 -18.81 35.82
C MET A 1 12.40 -17.87 36.83
N THR A 2 13.01 -16.71 37.04
CA THR A 2 12.41 -15.62 37.81
C THR A 2 11.26 -15.00 37.01
N GLU A 3 10.37 -14.28 37.70
CA GLU A 3 9.23 -13.62 37.03
C GLU A 3 9.69 -12.57 35.99
N THR A 4 10.83 -11.92 36.24
CA THR A 4 11.48 -10.97 35.35
C THR A 4 12.04 -11.63 34.08
N GLU A 5 12.64 -12.81 34.18
CA GLU A 5 13.06 -13.59 33.01
C GLU A 5 11.89 -13.99 32.11
N LYS A 6 10.74 -14.32 32.71
CA LYS A 6 9.51 -14.62 31.96
C LYS A 6 9.00 -13.38 31.20
N LYS A 7 8.93 -12.23 31.87
CA LYS A 7 8.51 -10.96 31.24
C LYS A 7 9.45 -10.53 30.11
N LEU A 8 10.76 -10.71 30.27
CA LEU A 8 11.72 -10.43 29.21
C LEU A 8 11.55 -11.36 28.00
N ALA A 9 11.29 -12.66 28.25
CA ALA A 9 11.03 -13.61 27.17
C ALA A 9 9.74 -13.29 26.40
N GLU A 10 8.69 -12.85 27.10
CA GLU A 10 7.43 -12.39 26.49
C GLU A 10 7.64 -11.17 25.59
N ILE A 11 8.38 -10.15 26.07
CA ILE A 11 8.71 -8.96 25.27
C ILE A 11 9.57 -9.33 24.06
N GLN A 12 10.54 -10.24 24.21
CA GLN A 12 11.35 -10.72 23.11
C GLN A 12 10.49 -11.39 22.03
N GLN A 13 9.48 -12.17 22.44
CA GLN A 13 8.54 -12.79 21.53
C GLN A 13 7.64 -11.74 20.83
N GLN A 14 7.18 -10.72 21.55
CA GLN A 14 6.40 -9.62 20.96
C GLN A 14 7.21 -8.85 19.92
N LEU A 15 8.47 -8.50 20.22
CA LEU A 15 9.38 -7.84 19.27
C LEU A 15 9.60 -8.68 18.01
N ARG A 16 9.70 -10.02 18.15
CA ARG A 16 9.80 -10.91 17.00
C ARG A 16 8.57 -10.84 16.10
N VAL A 17 7.37 -10.89 16.70
CA VAL A 17 6.11 -10.79 15.95
C VAL A 17 6.00 -9.43 15.25
N ILE A 18 6.36 -8.34 15.95
CA ILE A 18 6.37 -6.99 15.36
C ILE A 18 7.30 -6.93 14.13
N ASN A 19 8.51 -7.49 14.23
CA ASN A 19 9.44 -7.56 13.11
C ASN A 19 8.88 -8.33 11.91
N GLU A 20 8.27 -9.50 12.15
CA GLU A 20 7.62 -10.30 11.09
C GLU A 20 6.48 -9.51 10.42
N GLN A 21 5.71 -8.75 11.21
CA GLN A 21 4.63 -7.90 10.70
C GLN A 21 5.16 -6.70 9.90
N GLN A 22 6.26 -6.07 10.34
CA GLN A 22 6.92 -4.98 9.64
C GLN A 22 7.49 -5.46 8.29
N GLU A 23 8.11 -6.64 8.26
CA GLU A 23 8.61 -7.24 7.03
C GLU A 23 7.47 -7.48 6.03
N THR A 24 6.36 -8.05 6.51
CA THR A 24 5.16 -8.27 5.70
C THR A 24 4.63 -6.95 5.14
N ASN A 25 4.51 -5.92 5.98
CA ASN A 25 4.03 -4.60 5.56
C ASN A 25 4.94 -3.96 4.49
N GLU A 26 6.26 -4.13 4.57
CA GLU A 26 7.21 -3.67 3.54
C GLU A 26 7.18 -4.52 2.26
N GLN A 27 6.86 -5.81 2.35
CA GLN A 27 6.62 -6.65 1.17
C GLN A 27 5.34 -6.20 0.43
N ASP A 28 4.26 -5.96 1.18
CA ASP A 28 2.99 -5.47 0.64
C ASP A 28 3.15 -4.09 0.00
N ARG A 29 3.90 -3.18 0.64
CA ARG A 29 4.22 -1.86 0.06
C ARG A 29 4.95 -1.98 -1.27
N ARG A 30 5.98 -2.82 -1.35
CA ARG A 30 6.70 -3.07 -2.62
C ARG A 30 5.80 -3.71 -3.68
N SER A 31 4.83 -4.53 -3.27
CA SER A 31 3.85 -5.11 -4.16
C SER A 31 2.90 -4.04 -4.72
N LEU A 32 2.43 -3.14 -3.86
CA LEU A 32 1.58 -2.02 -4.24
C LEU A 32 2.28 -1.06 -5.20
N GLU A 33 3.54 -0.67 -4.92
CA GLU A 33 4.34 0.17 -5.82
C GLU A 33 4.45 -0.42 -7.23
N ARG A 34 4.63 -1.74 -7.34
CA ARG A 34 4.65 -2.42 -8.65
C ARG A 34 3.29 -2.35 -9.34
N LYS A 35 2.19 -2.54 -8.60
CA LYS A 35 0.83 -2.42 -9.15
C LYS A 35 0.56 -1.00 -9.67
N GLU A 36 0.98 0.01 -8.93
CA GLU A 36 0.87 1.42 -9.36
C GLU A 36 1.66 1.68 -10.64
N GLN A 37 2.91 1.19 -10.73
CA GLN A 37 3.72 1.29 -11.94
C GLN A 37 3.04 0.64 -13.14
N TYR A 38 2.57 -0.59 -13.00
CA TYR A 38 1.85 -1.28 -14.07
C TYR A 38 0.57 -0.55 -14.47
N TYR A 39 -0.15 0.01 -13.51
CA TYR A 39 -1.34 0.79 -13.77
C TYR A 39 -1.01 2.06 -14.58
N HIS A 40 0.03 2.81 -14.18
CA HIS A 40 0.46 4.00 -14.93
C HIS A 40 0.94 3.67 -16.34
N GLU A 41 1.66 2.56 -16.54
CA GLU A 41 2.04 2.09 -17.87
C GLU A 41 0.81 1.73 -18.73
N PHE A 42 -0.14 0.99 -18.15
CA PHE A 42 -1.39 0.65 -18.79
C PHE A 42 -2.16 1.91 -19.23
N ARG A 43 -2.29 2.88 -18.32
CA ARG A 43 -2.94 4.17 -18.58
C ARG A 43 -2.27 4.96 -19.70
N PHE A 44 -0.94 4.98 -19.72
CA PHE A 44 -0.20 5.62 -20.80
C PHE A 44 -0.48 4.97 -22.16
N ARG A 45 -0.46 3.63 -22.23
CA ARG A 45 -0.75 2.89 -23.47
C ARG A 45 -2.19 3.10 -23.91
N GLN A 46 -3.14 3.07 -22.97
CA GLN A 46 -4.55 3.32 -23.21
C GLN A 46 -4.79 4.72 -23.78
N ALA A 47 -4.23 5.76 -23.16
CA ALA A 47 -4.36 7.13 -23.64
C ALA A 47 -3.81 7.31 -25.07
N ASN A 48 -2.70 6.66 -25.39
CA ASN A 48 -2.14 6.66 -26.73
C ASN A 48 -3.01 5.92 -27.75
N LEU A 49 -3.63 4.81 -27.36
CA LEU A 49 -4.57 4.08 -28.21
C LEU A 49 -5.79 4.95 -28.55
N PHE A 50 -6.42 5.55 -27.55
CA PHE A 50 -7.58 6.42 -27.79
C PHE A 50 -7.23 7.63 -28.65
N ARG A 51 -6.07 8.26 -28.45
CA ARG A 51 -5.60 9.35 -29.31
C ARG A 51 -5.50 8.91 -30.78
N ARG A 52 -5.03 7.68 -31.05
CA ARG A 52 -4.96 7.14 -32.42
C ARG A 52 -6.34 6.83 -33.00
N LEU A 53 -7.26 6.31 -32.18
CA LEU A 53 -8.63 6.04 -32.60
C LEU A 53 -9.36 7.34 -32.96
N ASP A 54 -9.24 8.35 -32.12
CA ASP A 54 -9.80 9.70 -32.34
C ASP A 54 -9.26 10.32 -33.63
N GLN A 55 -7.94 10.26 -33.84
CA GLN A 55 -7.31 10.73 -35.09
C GLN A 55 -7.77 9.97 -36.34
N PHE A 56 -8.07 8.67 -36.23
CA PHE A 56 -8.50 7.86 -37.36
C PHE A 56 -9.98 8.11 -37.71
N TRP A 57 -10.82 8.24 -36.68
CA TRP A 57 -12.28 8.36 -36.83
C TRP A 57 -12.80 9.80 -36.75
N TYR A 58 -11.93 10.83 -36.72
CA TYR A 58 -12.33 12.23 -36.45
C TYR A 58 -13.47 12.80 -37.33
N ARG A 59 -13.70 12.25 -38.53
CA ARG A 59 -14.79 12.68 -39.43
C ARG A 59 -16.08 11.87 -39.27
N ASP A 60 -16.04 10.78 -38.53
CA ASP A 60 -17.16 9.91 -38.27
C ASP A 60 -17.78 10.28 -36.92
N SER A 61 -18.92 10.99 -36.98
CA SER A 61 -19.62 11.46 -35.79
C SER A 61 -20.16 10.35 -34.90
N GLU A 62 -20.53 9.20 -35.49
CA GLU A 62 -21.04 8.06 -34.73
C GLU A 62 -19.90 7.38 -33.97
N MET A 63 -18.78 7.17 -34.64
CA MET A 63 -17.58 6.60 -34.00
C MET A 63 -16.98 7.53 -32.95
N ASN A 64 -17.00 8.85 -33.16
CA ASN A 64 -16.57 9.80 -32.13
C ASN A 64 -17.46 9.72 -30.88
N ALA A 65 -18.79 9.71 -31.04
CA ALA A 65 -19.72 9.58 -29.92
C ALA A 65 -19.54 8.24 -29.17
N PHE A 66 -19.27 7.16 -29.90
CA PHE A 66 -18.95 5.85 -29.33
C PHE A 66 -17.65 5.88 -28.50
N LEU A 67 -16.59 6.51 -29.02
CA LEU A 67 -15.32 6.65 -28.31
C LEU A 67 -15.46 7.52 -27.06
N ASP A 68 -16.21 8.62 -27.12
CA ASP A 68 -16.45 9.51 -25.99
C ASP A 68 -17.14 8.81 -24.82
N ASN A 69 -18.18 8.02 -25.10
CA ASN A 69 -18.88 7.24 -24.07
C ASN A 69 -17.93 6.25 -23.39
N HIS A 70 -17.15 5.50 -24.16
CA HIS A 70 -16.15 4.60 -23.60
C HIS A 70 -15.05 5.32 -22.82
N TYR A 71 -14.67 6.54 -23.23
CA TYR A 71 -13.74 7.36 -22.47
C TYR A 71 -14.31 7.77 -21.11
N GLN A 72 -15.62 8.02 -21.03
CA GLN A 72 -16.29 8.32 -19.76
C GLN A 72 -16.34 7.09 -18.85
N ASP A 73 -16.73 5.92 -19.38
CA ASP A 73 -16.76 4.66 -18.62
C ASP A 73 -15.38 4.33 -18.04
N LEU A 74 -14.34 4.46 -18.87
CA LEU A 74 -12.97 4.21 -18.45
C LEU A 74 -12.51 5.20 -17.38
N ARG A 75 -12.82 6.49 -17.53
CA ARG A 75 -12.51 7.50 -16.51
C ARG A 75 -13.13 7.16 -15.15
N TYR A 76 -14.36 6.66 -15.14
CA TYR A 76 -15.02 6.23 -13.90
C TYR A 76 -14.30 5.02 -13.29
N MET A 77 -13.94 4.03 -14.10
CA MET A 77 -13.16 2.87 -13.63
C MET A 77 -11.78 3.30 -13.11
N ASP A 78 -11.13 4.26 -13.76
CA ASP A 78 -9.83 4.79 -13.33
C ASP A 78 -9.90 5.45 -11.97
N GLN A 79 -10.91 6.29 -11.73
CA GLN A 79 -11.10 6.94 -10.44
C GLN A 79 -11.22 5.91 -9.32
N ARG A 80 -11.95 4.82 -9.57
CA ARG A 80 -12.07 3.73 -8.61
C ARG A 80 -10.73 3.05 -8.35
N VAL A 81 -9.96 2.74 -9.39
CA VAL A 81 -8.64 2.11 -9.24
C VAL A 81 -7.68 3.03 -8.48
N ILE A 82 -7.66 4.32 -8.79
CA ILE A 82 -6.82 5.32 -8.10
C ILE A 82 -7.20 5.38 -6.62
N HIS A 83 -8.49 5.50 -6.31
CA HIS A 83 -8.97 5.49 -4.94
C HIS A 83 -8.55 4.23 -4.18
N ASP A 84 -8.70 3.04 -4.78
CA ASP A 84 -8.32 1.77 -4.17
C ASP A 84 -6.80 1.68 -3.90
N LEU A 85 -5.97 2.28 -4.76
CA LEU A 85 -4.51 2.36 -4.58
C LEU A 85 -4.13 3.36 -3.47
N GLU A 86 -4.79 4.52 -3.42
CA GLU A 86 -4.62 5.53 -2.37
C GLU A 86 -4.99 4.97 -1.00
N GLU A 87 -6.15 4.32 -0.89
CA GLU A 87 -6.63 3.70 0.35
C GLU A 87 -5.66 2.62 0.86
N GLN A 88 -5.17 1.75 -0.03
CA GLN A 88 -4.17 0.75 0.32
C GLN A 88 -2.85 1.38 0.79
N THR A 89 -2.42 2.45 0.13
CA THR A 89 -1.22 3.19 0.51
C THR A 89 -1.35 3.79 1.90
N GLU A 90 -2.47 4.48 2.18
CA GLU A 90 -2.74 5.06 3.49
C GLU A 90 -2.79 3.98 4.59
N GLN A 91 -3.41 2.84 4.31
CA GLN A 91 -3.50 1.74 5.26
C GLN A 91 -2.12 1.15 5.57
N LEU A 92 -1.26 0.94 4.57
CA LEU A 92 0.12 0.44 4.78
C LEU A 92 0.97 1.45 5.56
N GLN A 93 0.81 2.75 5.31
CA GLN A 93 1.48 3.79 6.08
C GLN A 93 1.02 3.83 7.53
N LYS A 94 -0.30 3.70 7.77
CA LYS A 94 -0.87 3.62 9.11
C LYS A 94 -0.35 2.41 9.86
N ASN A 95 -0.34 1.23 9.22
CA ASN A 95 0.22 0.01 9.78
C ASN A 95 1.69 0.18 10.16
N LYS A 96 2.50 0.79 9.29
CA LYS A 96 3.91 1.08 9.56
C LYS A 96 4.09 1.91 10.83
N ARG A 97 3.33 3.00 10.97
CA ARG A 97 3.37 3.86 12.17
C ARG A 97 2.97 3.10 13.43
N GLN A 98 1.86 2.37 13.37
CA GLN A 98 1.38 1.56 14.50
C GLN A 98 2.37 0.47 14.94
N LEU A 99 3.08 -0.13 13.98
CA LEU A 99 4.11 -1.13 14.28
C LEU A 99 5.35 -0.50 14.90
N ALA A 100 5.75 0.69 14.45
CA ALA A 100 6.85 1.44 15.06
C ALA A 100 6.50 1.85 16.51
N ASP A 101 5.30 2.39 16.74
CA ASP A 101 4.85 2.78 18.09
C ASP A 101 4.87 1.58 19.06
N LYS A 102 4.42 0.41 18.59
CA LYS A 102 4.45 -0.84 19.38
C LYS A 102 5.86 -1.34 19.65
N GLU A 103 6.76 -1.21 18.67
CA GLU A 103 8.16 -1.58 18.83
C GLU A 103 8.81 -0.71 19.91
N ASP A 104 8.63 0.60 19.83
CA ASP A 104 9.14 1.56 20.81
C ASP A 104 8.62 1.26 22.22
N GLU A 105 7.32 0.99 22.36
CA GLU A 105 6.74 0.59 23.65
C GLU A 105 7.40 -0.67 24.22
N CYS A 106 7.56 -1.72 23.39
CA CYS A 106 8.23 -2.96 23.80
C CYS A 106 9.69 -2.73 24.21
N LEU A 107 10.43 -1.88 23.47
CA LEU A 107 11.81 -1.53 23.78
C LEU A 107 11.92 -0.76 25.10
N HIS A 108 11.00 0.17 25.35
CA HIS A 108 10.92 0.91 26.62
C HIS A 108 10.61 -0.01 27.81
N GLN A 109 9.66 -0.94 27.66
CA GLN A 109 9.35 -1.94 28.69
C GLN A 109 10.57 -2.83 28.98
N ARG A 110 11.27 -3.30 27.94
CA ARG A 110 12.48 -4.13 28.09
C ARG A 110 13.60 -3.41 28.83
N LEU A 111 13.83 -2.13 28.51
CA LEU A 111 14.82 -1.27 29.17
C LEU A 111 14.49 -1.07 30.64
N THR A 112 13.22 -0.82 30.97
CA THR A 112 12.76 -0.63 32.35
C THR A 112 12.98 -1.89 33.18
N LEU A 113 12.56 -3.05 32.66
CA LEU A 113 12.76 -4.34 33.34
C LEU A 113 14.24 -4.69 33.51
N SER A 114 15.08 -4.35 32.53
CA SER A 114 16.52 -4.60 32.62
C SER A 114 17.21 -3.74 33.69
N ARG A 115 16.65 -2.56 34.02
CA ARG A 115 17.12 -1.69 35.11
C ARG A 115 16.60 -2.14 36.47
N GLU A 116 15.44 -2.77 36.54
CA GLU A 116 14.86 -3.32 37.79
C GLU A 116 15.52 -4.65 38.22
N VAL A 117 16.16 -5.34 37.28
CA VAL A 117 16.89 -6.61 37.52
C VAL A 117 18.35 -6.37 37.96
N GLN A 118 18.90 -5.16 37.75
CA GLN A 118 20.21 -4.74 38.24
C GLN A 118 20.17 -4.31 39.71
#